data_AF-A0A0F2L4Z9-F1
#
_entry.id   AF-A0A0F2L4Z9-F1
#
_cell.length_a   1.000
_cell.length_b   1.000
_cell.length_c   1.000
_cell.angle_alpha   90.00
_cell.angle_beta   90.00
_cell.angle_gamma   90.00
#
_symmetry.space_group_name_H-M   'P 1'
#
loop_
_entity.id
_entity.type
_entity.pdbx_description
1 polymer ?
#
loop_
_entity_poly.entity_id
_entity_poly.type
_entity_poly.pdbx_seq_one_letter_code
_entity_poly.pdbx_strand_id
1 'polypeptide(L)'
;MIILIIGDNCKEALNILSKLNIDFKTINYNEEDPLNSLAELLSIINTKGVIVMNVVGSTVRYVYRVINDYCDNCGDCLRINCPAIYMDSNPVINASKCISCGICQLVCTRGAIVRYKST
;
A
#
# COMPACT_ATOMS: atom_id res chain seq x y z
N MET A 1 -3.82 2.35 12.62
CA MET A 1 -3.94 3.25 11.44
C MET A 1 -2.68 3.11 10.62
N ILE A 2 -2.77 2.86 9.31
CA ILE A 2 -1.60 2.77 8.42
C ILE A 2 -1.45 4.10 7.68
N ILE A 3 -0.30 4.75 7.84
CA ILE A 3 0.08 5.96 7.11
C ILE A 3 1.06 5.53 6.02
N LEU A 4 0.69 5.77 4.77
CA LEU A 4 1.51 5.46 3.60
C LEU A 4 2.38 6.66 3.25
N ILE A 5 3.69 6.44 3.17
CA ILE A 5 4.65 7.50 2.85
C ILE A 5 5.57 7.04 1.74
N ILE A 6 5.79 7.91 0.75
CA ILE A 6 6.64 7.65 -0.41
C ILE A 6 7.75 8.68 -0.46
N GLY A 7 8.97 8.22 -0.72
CA GLY A 7 10.16 9.07 -0.83
C GLY A 7 10.56 9.72 0.50
N ASP A 8 11.06 10.95 0.42
CA ASP A 8 11.72 11.64 1.55
C ASP A 8 10.77 12.09 2.68
N ASN A 9 9.46 12.03 2.44
CA ASN A 9 8.43 12.47 3.39
C ASN A 9 8.41 11.62 4.68
N CYS A 10 9.09 10.48 4.71
CA CYS A 10 9.14 9.60 5.87
C CYS A 10 9.74 10.31 7.08
N LYS A 11 10.88 10.99 6.92
CA LYS A 11 11.56 11.70 8.03
C LYS A 11 10.67 12.79 8.65
N GLU A 12 9.95 13.53 7.81
CA GLU A 12 9.08 14.61 8.26
C GLU A 12 7.88 14.08 9.05
N ALA A 13 7.21 13.04 8.54
CA ALA A 13 6.10 12.42 9.25
C ALA A 13 6.51 11.80 10.58
N LEU A 14 7.67 11.12 10.63
CA LEU A 14 8.20 10.56 11.88
C LEU A 14 8.48 11.65 12.90
N ASN A 15 9.03 12.80 12.47
CA ASN A 15 9.25 13.95 13.35
C ASN A 15 7.94 14.50 13.92
N ILE A 16 6.88 14.59 13.11
CA ILE A 16 5.55 15.03 13.57
C ILE A 16 4.98 14.06 14.60
N LEU A 17 5.02 12.75 14.32
CA LEU A 17 4.50 11.72 15.24
C LEU A 17 5.25 11.72 16.58
N SER A 18 6.57 11.84 16.54
CA SER A 18 7.41 11.96 17.74
C SER A 18 7.07 13.22 18.55
N LYS A 19 6.87 14.37 17.90
CA LYS A 19 6.46 15.62 18.57
C LYS A 19 5.10 15.52 19.25
N LEU A 20 4.20 14.72 18.69
CA LEU A 20 2.87 14.46 19.26
C LEU A 20 2.88 13.33 20.31
N ASN A 21 4.05 12.75 20.59
CA ASN A 21 4.22 11.66 21.56
C ASN A 21 3.35 10.42 21.23
N ILE A 22 3.18 10.15 19.93
CA ILE A 22 2.44 9.00 19.41
C ILE A 22 3.40 7.85 19.18
N ASP A 23 3.13 6.68 19.76
CA ASP A 23 3.88 5.46 19.45
C ASP A 23 3.55 4.97 18.03
N PHE A 24 4.59 4.72 17.24
CA PHE A 24 4.47 4.19 15.88
C PHE A 24 5.51 3.11 15.60
N LYS A 25 5.20 2.23 14.64
CA LYS A 25 6.16 1.33 14.02
C LYS A 25 6.38 1.72 12.56
N THR A 26 7.63 1.68 12.12
CA THR A 26 7.99 1.85 10.72
C THR A 26 8.18 0.51 10.05
N ILE A 27 7.67 0.35 8.83
CA ILE A 27 8.03 -0.75 7.94
C ILE A 27 8.44 -0.21 6.58
N ASN A 28 9.39 -0.86 5.94
CA ASN A 28 9.80 -0.62 4.57
C ASN A 28 9.13 -1.68 3.68
N TYR A 29 8.23 -1.23 2.82
CA TYR A 29 7.65 -2.07 1.80
C TYR A 29 8.45 -1.90 0.51
N ASN A 30 9.02 -3.00 0.02
CA ASN A 30 9.67 -3.08 -1.28
C ASN A 30 9.00 -4.15 -2.14
N GLU A 31 8.33 -3.72 -3.20
CA GLU A 31 7.64 -4.62 -4.11
C GLU A 31 8.59 -5.53 -4.92
N GLU A 32 9.86 -5.14 -5.06
CA GLU A 32 10.90 -5.94 -5.71
C GLU A 32 11.49 -7.02 -4.79
N ASP A 33 11.32 -6.88 -3.47
CA ASP A 33 11.78 -7.85 -2.46
C ASP A 33 10.59 -8.30 -1.57
N PRO A 34 9.78 -9.25 -2.06
CA PRO A 34 8.58 -9.70 -1.37
C PRO A 34 8.89 -10.45 -0.07
N LEU A 35 10.06 -11.08 0.05
CA LEU A 35 10.40 -11.87 1.25
C LEU A 35 10.79 -10.97 2.42
N ASN A 36 11.61 -9.95 2.18
CA ASN A 36 11.91 -8.96 3.20
C ASN A 36 10.64 -8.19 3.61
N SER A 37 9.82 -7.80 2.62
CA SER A 37 8.54 -7.14 2.88
C SER A 37 7.59 -8.02 3.71
N LEU A 38 7.52 -9.33 3.44
CA LEU A 38 6.71 -10.25 4.23
C LEU A 38 7.16 -10.30 5.68
N ALA A 39 8.45 -10.40 5.96
CA ALA A 39 8.98 -10.43 7.33
C ALA A 39 8.60 -9.14 8.10
N GLU A 40 8.73 -7.98 7.46
CA GLU A 40 8.32 -6.70 8.06
C GLU A 40 6.80 -6.62 8.27
N LEU A 41 6.00 -7.08 7.31
CA LEU A 41 4.54 -7.15 7.43
C LEU A 41 4.09 -8.06 8.58
N LEU A 42 4.77 -9.19 8.79
CA LEU A 42 4.47 -10.09 9.91
C LEU A 42 4.72 -9.40 11.27
N SER A 43 5.70 -8.50 11.36
CA SER A 43 6.04 -7.77 12.59
C SER A 43 4.94 -6.81 13.07
N ILE A 44 3.99 -6.46 12.18
CA ILE A 44 2.93 -5.48 12.45
C ILE A 44 1.54 -6.10 12.64
N ILE A 45 1.33 -7.38 12.33
CA ILE A 45 0.00 -8.04 12.39
C ILE A 45 -0.68 -7.87 13.75
N ASN A 46 0.08 -7.92 14.84
CA ASN A 46 -0.43 -7.79 16.21
C ASN A 46 -0.21 -6.40 16.82
N THR A 47 0.20 -5.41 16.02
CA THR A 47 0.48 -4.06 16.52
C THR A 47 -0.81 -3.25 16.62
N LYS A 48 -1.08 -2.73 17.82
CA LYS A 48 -2.10 -1.70 18.05
C LYS A 48 -1.42 -0.34 17.96
N GLY A 49 -1.80 0.52 17.01
CA GLY A 49 -1.23 1.86 16.91
C GLY A 49 -1.11 2.40 15.48
N VAL A 50 -0.21 3.37 15.31
CA VAL A 50 0.13 3.94 14.01
C VAL A 50 1.25 3.12 13.37
N ILE A 51 1.05 2.72 12.12
CA ILE A 51 2.05 2.04 11.30
C ILE A 51 2.41 3.00 10.19
N VAL A 52 3.69 3.36 10.10
CA VAL A 52 4.23 4.16 9.01
C VAL A 52 4.88 3.23 8.01
N MET A 53 4.29 3.12 6.83
CA MET A 53 4.83 2.28 5.75
C MET A 53 5.59 3.17 4.77
N ASN A 54 6.90 3.02 4.76
CA ASN A 54 7.79 3.62 3.78
C ASN A 54 7.80 2.76 2.51
N VAL A 55 7.31 3.32 1.41
CA VAL A 55 7.29 2.64 0.12
C VAL A 55 8.57 3.00 -0.62
N VAL A 56 9.47 2.03 -0.78
CA VAL A 56 10.64 2.19 -1.64
C VAL A 56 10.16 2.15 -3.09
N GLY A 57 10.39 3.23 -3.83
CA GLY A 57 10.03 3.30 -5.24
C GLY A 57 10.83 2.30 -6.07
N SER A 58 10.16 1.55 -6.94
CA SER A 58 10.80 0.73 -7.96
C SER A 58 11.28 1.61 -9.11
N THR A 59 12.41 1.25 -9.74
CA THR A 59 12.84 1.86 -11.02
C THR A 59 11.90 1.47 -12.17
N VAL A 60 11.10 0.42 -11.96
CA VAL A 60 10.09 -0.07 -12.88
C VAL A 60 8.72 0.45 -12.48
N ARG A 61 8.04 1.11 -13.41
CA ARG A 61 6.66 1.55 -13.18
C ARG A 61 5.71 0.37 -13.43
N TYR A 62 4.96 -0.03 -12.40
CA TYR A 62 3.90 -1.04 -12.52
C TYR A 62 2.52 -0.37 -12.60
N VAL A 63 1.65 -0.92 -13.44
CA VAL A 63 0.23 -0.55 -13.50
C VAL A 63 -0.58 -1.68 -12.86
N TYR A 64 -1.53 -1.30 -12.02
CA TYR A 64 -2.42 -2.23 -11.34
C TYR A 64 -3.80 -2.22 -11.96
N ARG A 65 -4.42 -3.41 -12.06
CA ARG A 65 -5.81 -3.55 -12.54
C ARG A 65 -6.57 -4.58 -11.71
N VAL A 66 -7.89 -4.43 -11.68
CA VAL A 66 -8.82 -5.38 -11.07
C VAL A 66 -9.29 -6.38 -12.12
N ILE A 67 -9.23 -7.67 -11.79
CA ILE A 67 -9.87 -8.77 -12.54
C ILE A 67 -11.24 -9.00 -11.93
N ASN A 68 -12.30 -8.61 -12.66
CA ASN A 68 -13.67 -8.64 -12.16
C ASN A 68 -14.13 -10.06 -11.77
N ASP A 69 -13.67 -11.09 -12.48
CA ASP A 69 -14.05 -12.49 -12.20
C ASP A 69 -13.63 -12.96 -10.80
N TYR A 70 -12.61 -12.33 -10.21
CA TYR A 70 -12.13 -12.61 -8.86
C TYR A 70 -12.59 -11.57 -7.83
N CYS A 71 -13.21 -10.47 -8.27
CA CYS A 71 -13.61 -9.39 -7.40
C CYS A 71 -15.05 -9.58 -6.91
N ASP A 72 -15.21 -9.75 -5.59
CA ASP A 72 -16.51 -9.89 -4.91
C ASP A 72 -16.97 -8.59 -4.23
N ASN A 73 -16.35 -7.45 -4.55
CA ASN A 73 -16.61 -6.15 -3.93
C ASN A 73 -16.43 -6.11 -2.39
N CYS A 74 -15.59 -6.96 -1.80
CA CYS A 74 -15.33 -6.96 -0.36
C CYS A 74 -14.76 -5.66 0.23
N GLY A 75 -14.15 -4.80 -0.60
CA GLY A 75 -13.65 -3.48 -0.20
C GLY A 75 -12.30 -3.48 0.54
N ASP A 76 -11.59 -4.61 0.63
CA ASP A 76 -10.27 -4.67 1.30
C ASP A 76 -9.28 -3.64 0.73
N CYS A 77 -9.28 -3.45 -0.60
CA CYS A 77 -8.45 -2.46 -1.28
C CYS A 77 -8.83 -1.00 -0.98
N LEU A 78 -10.03 -0.73 -0.46
CA LEU A 78 -10.45 0.62 -0.08
C LEU A 78 -9.95 1.00 1.32
N ARG A 79 -9.64 0.02 2.18
CA ARG A 79 -9.18 0.25 3.57
C ARG A 79 -7.86 1.00 3.65
N ILE A 80 -7.04 0.94 2.60
CA ILE A 80 -5.77 1.67 2.51
C ILE A 80 -5.95 3.13 2.06
N ASN A 81 -7.19 3.55 1.75
CA ASN A 81 -7.54 4.90 1.33
C ASN A 81 -6.66 5.43 0.18
N CYS A 82 -6.35 4.56 -0.78
CA CYS A 82 -5.50 4.91 -1.91
C CYS A 82 -6.20 5.92 -2.82
N PRO A 83 -5.61 7.09 -3.10
CA PRO A 83 -6.25 8.12 -3.93
C PRO A 83 -6.42 7.74 -5.40
N ALA A 84 -5.77 6.65 -5.83
CA ALA A 84 -5.90 6.08 -7.16
C ALA A 84 -7.07 5.10 -7.29
N ILE A 85 -7.68 4.65 -6.19
CA ILE A 85 -8.77 3.68 -6.21
C ILE A 85 -10.08 4.42 -5.96
N TYR A 86 -11.07 4.17 -6.82
CA TYR A 86 -12.43 4.67 -6.65
C TYR A 86 -13.42 3.56 -6.92
N MET A 87 -14.64 3.73 -6.41
CA MET A 87 -15.73 2.77 -6.58
C MET A 87 -16.62 3.22 -7.74
N ASP A 88 -16.85 2.31 -8.69
CA ASP A 88 -17.96 2.39 -9.64
C ASP A 88 -18.91 1.20 -9.35
N SER A 89 -19.15 0.31 -10.31
CA SER A 89 -19.78 -1.00 -10.09
C SER A 89 -18.84 -1.99 -9.40
N ASN A 90 -17.55 -1.89 -9.69
CA ASN A 90 -16.44 -2.57 -9.01
C ASN A 90 -15.33 -1.55 -8.69
N PRO A 91 -14.36 -1.86 -7.80
CA PRO A 91 -13.19 -1.03 -7.61
C PRO A 91 -12.44 -0.82 -8.93
N VAL A 92 -12.08 0.43 -9.23
CA VAL A 92 -11.29 0.80 -10.40
C VAL A 92 -10.04 1.53 -9.97
N ILE A 93 -8.90 1.18 -10.59
CA ILE A 93 -7.61 1.81 -10.34
C ILE A 93 -7.30 2.81 -11.45
N ASN A 94 -7.20 4.10 -11.10
CA ASN A 94 -6.79 5.17 -11.98
C ASN A 94 -5.26 5.15 -12.16
N ALA A 95 -4.79 4.71 -13.32
CA ALA A 95 -3.37 4.59 -13.64
C ALA A 95 -2.60 5.94 -13.57
N SER A 96 -3.25 7.06 -13.87
CA SER A 96 -2.63 8.40 -13.81
C SER A 96 -2.36 8.88 -12.38
N LYS A 97 -3.17 8.43 -11.41
CA LYS A 97 -2.98 8.71 -9.98
C LYS A 97 -2.18 7.61 -9.27
N CYS A 98 -2.02 6.45 -9.90
CA CYS A 98 -1.29 5.32 -9.34
C CYS A 98 0.22 5.60 -9.39
N ILE A 99 0.84 5.50 -8.22
CA ILE A 99 2.29 5.68 -8.03
C ILE A 99 3.06 4.36 -8.01
N SER A 100 2.41 3.24 -8.35
CA SER A 100 3.03 1.91 -8.37
C SER A 100 3.50 1.40 -6.99
N CYS A 101 2.73 1.63 -5.92
CA CYS A 101 3.15 1.19 -4.58
C CYS A 101 2.83 -0.29 -4.24
N GLY A 102 2.01 -0.98 -5.04
CA GLY A 102 1.68 -2.41 -4.84
C GLY A 102 0.84 -2.81 -3.63
N ILE A 103 0.56 -1.89 -2.72
CA ILE A 103 -0.18 -2.21 -1.49
C ILE A 103 -1.60 -2.71 -1.78
N CYS A 104 -2.26 -2.16 -2.81
CA CYS A 104 -3.60 -2.60 -3.19
C CYS A 104 -3.64 -4.09 -3.60
N GLN A 105 -2.61 -4.56 -4.29
CA GLN A 105 -2.43 -5.98 -4.60
C GLN A 105 -2.18 -6.79 -3.33
N LEU A 106 -1.30 -6.31 -2.44
CA LEU A 106 -0.98 -6.98 -1.18
C LEU A 106 -2.22 -7.20 -0.30
N VAL A 107 -3.08 -6.19 -0.16
CA VAL A 107 -4.27 -6.27 0.72
C VAL A 107 -5.45 -6.99 0.06
N CYS A 108 -5.40 -7.27 -1.25
CA CYS A 108 -6.49 -7.93 -1.94
C CYS A 108 -6.50 -9.43 -1.62
N THR A 109 -7.27 -9.80 -0.60
CA THR A 109 -7.42 -11.19 -0.15
C THR A 109 -8.01 -12.14 -1.20
N ARG A 110 -8.61 -11.60 -2.26
CA ARG A 110 -9.19 -12.36 -3.38
C ARG A 110 -8.19 -12.61 -4.51
N GLY A 111 -7.02 -11.97 -4.46
CA GLY A 111 -6.07 -11.98 -5.58
C GLY A 111 -6.61 -11.31 -6.84
N ALA A 112 -7.66 -10.49 -6.72
CA ALA A 112 -8.29 -9.83 -7.86
C ALA A 112 -7.48 -8.66 -8.42
N ILE A 113 -6.47 -8.16 -7.69
CA ILE A 113 -5.63 -7.05 -8.15
C ILE A 113 -4.29 -7.60 -8.67
N VAL A 114 -4.01 -7.33 -9.94
CA VAL A 114 -2.81 -7.80 -10.64
C VAL A 114 -1.96 -6.64 -11.15
N ARG A 115 -0.65 -6.89 -11.29
CA ARG A 115 0.34 -5.93 -11.78
C ARG A 115 0.77 -6.23 -13.21
N TYR A 116 1.02 -5.18 -13.98
CA TYR A 116 1.61 -5.21 -15.31
C TYR A 116 2.77 -4.23 -15.37
N LYS A 117 3.84 -4.58 -16.07
CA LYS A 117 4.93 -3.64 -16.32
C LYS A 117 4.42 -2.54 -17.26
N SER A 118 4.51 -1.28 -16.85
CA SER A 118 4.28 -0.14 -17.75
C SER A 118 5.43 -0.13 -18.74
N THR A 119 5.12 -0.36 -20.01
CA THR A 119 6.06 -0.16 -21.12
C THR A 119 6.55 1.29 -21.13
#